data_AF-A0A431Q516-F1
#
_entry.id   AF-A0A431Q516-F1
#
_cell.length_a   1.000
_cell.length_b   1.000
_cell.length_c   1.000
_cell.angle_alpha   90.00
_cell.angle_beta   90.00
_cell.angle_gamma   90.00
#
_symmetry.space_group_name_H-M   'P 1'
#
loop_
_entity.id
_entity.type
_entity.pdbx_description
1 polymer ?
#
loop_
_entity_poly.entity_id
_entity_poly.type
_entity_poly.pdbx_seq_one_letter_code
_entity_poly.pdbx_strand_id
1 'polypeptide(L)' 'MADSPDIIASLDDLAGRYAAILCDVWGVVHNGEWHFPAAAAALARARASNVPVVLIT' A
#
# COMPACT_ATOMS: atom_id res chain seq x y z
N MET A 1 5.58 -0.60 30.18
CA MET A 1 4.54 -0.97 29.20
C MET A 1 4.90 -0.30 27.91
N ALA A 2 4.97 -1.02 26.79
CA ALA A 2 5.17 -0.39 25.49
C ALA A 2 3.89 0.36 25.12
N ASP A 3 4.01 1.58 24.59
CA ASP A 3 2.88 2.25 23.96
C ASP A 3 2.34 1.40 22.81
N SER A 4 1.02 1.43 22.62
CA SER A 4 0.40 0.73 21.50
C SER A 4 0.71 1.47 20.19
N PRO A 5 0.94 0.75 19.08
CA PRO A 5 1.20 1.39 17.80
C PRO A 5 -0.01 2.19 17.33
N ASP A 6 0.25 3.30 16.64
CA ASP A 6 -0.79 4.09 15.99
C ASP A 6 -1.48 3.25 14.90
N ILE A 7 -2.80 3.19 14.96
CA ILE A 7 -3.61 2.55 13.91
C ILE A 7 -3.82 3.57 12.79
N ILE A 8 -3.36 3.23 11.58
CA ILE A 8 -3.68 3.98 10.36
C ILE A 8 -5.00 3.50 9.78
N ALA A 9 -5.76 4.41 9.17
CA ALA A 9 -7.00 4.11 8.49
C ALA A 9 -6.76 3.73 7.02
N SER A 10 -5.68 4.23 6.42
CA SER A 10 -5.35 3.98 5.01
C SER A 10 -3.85 4.06 4.72
N LEU A 11 -3.46 3.62 3.53
CA LEU A 11 -2.09 3.79 3.03
C LEU A 11 -1.71 5.26 2.87
N ASP A 12 -2.69 6.15 2.65
CA ASP A 12 -2.44 7.58 2.44
C ASP A 12 -1.94 8.26 3.73
N ASP A 13 -2.25 7.69 4.91
CA ASP A 13 -1.77 8.18 6.22
C ASP A 13 -0.26 7.99 6.39
N LEU A 14 0.36 7.20 5.52
CA LEU A 14 1.81 6.96 5.49
C LEU A 14 2.52 7.79 4.40
N ALA A 15 1.81 8.65 3.67
CA ALA A 15 2.37 9.46 2.60
C ALA A 15 3.53 10.33 3.11
N GLY A 16 4.63 10.38 2.34
CA GLY A 16 5.83 11.14 2.68
C GLY A 16 6.69 10.56 3.81
N ARG A 17 6.23 9.52 4.53
CA ARG A 17 7.02 8.84 5.56
C ARG A 17 8.01 7.83 4.97
N TYR A 18 7.75 7.37 3.75
CA TYR A 18 8.56 6.36 3.05
C TYR A 18 8.94 6.85 1.66
N ALA A 19 10.18 6.53 1.25
CA ALA A 19 10.71 6.90 -0.05
C ALA A 19 10.21 6.03 -1.21
N ALA A 20 9.63 4.85 -0.92
CA ALA A 20 9.06 3.92 -1.89
C ALA A 20 8.14 2.90 -1.18
N ILE A 21 7.35 2.18 -1.97
CA ILE A 21 6.50 1.05 -1.54
C ILE A 21 6.97 -0.21 -2.26
N LEU A 22 7.27 -1.24 -1.47
CA LEU A 22 7.45 -2.61 -1.95
C LEU A 22 6.16 -3.37 -1.61
N CYS A 23 5.37 -3.72 -2.62
CA CYS A 23 4.04 -4.28 -2.45
C CYS A 23 4.03 -5.74 -2.89
N ASP A 24 3.57 -6.64 -2.02
CA ASP A 24 3.24 -8.02 -2.39
C ASP A 24 2.06 -8.06 -3.38
N VAL A 25 1.86 -9.19 -4.06
CA VAL A 25 0.85 -9.37 -5.10
C VAL A 25 -0.24 -10.33 -4.67
N TRP A 26 0.09 -11.56 -4.28
CA TRP A 26 -0.88 -12.58 -3.91
C TRP A 26 -1.52 -12.28 -2.55
N GLY A 27 -2.83 -12.05 -2.52
CA GLY A 27 -3.56 -11.67 -1.31
C GLY A 27 -3.51 -10.16 -0.97
N VAL A 28 -2.73 -9.37 -1.72
CA VAL A 28 -2.66 -7.90 -1.57
C VAL A 28 -3.28 -7.18 -2.76
N VAL A 29 -2.89 -7.54 -3.97
CA VAL A 29 -3.43 -6.93 -5.21
C VAL A 29 -4.50 -7.80 -5.82
N HIS A 30 -4.36 -9.13 -5.76
CA HIS A 30 -5.33 -10.07 -6.30
C HIS A 30 -5.27 -11.44 -5.61
N ASN A 31 -6.26 -12.29 -5.86
CA ASN A 31 -6.29 -13.68 -5.39
C ASN A 31 -6.10 -14.71 -6.52
N GLY A 32 -5.74 -14.28 -7.73
CA GLY A 32 -5.55 -15.16 -8.89
C GLY A 32 -6.79 -15.30 -9.79
N GLU A 33 -7.96 -14.85 -9.31
CA GLU A 33 -9.20 -14.78 -10.10
C GLU A 33 -9.66 -13.33 -10.27
N TRP A 34 -9.63 -12.56 -9.19
CA TRP A 34 -10.09 -11.17 -9.13
C TRP A 34 -9.02 -10.27 -8.53
N HIS A 35 -8.90 -9.06 -9.07
CA HIS A 35 -8.12 -8.00 -8.41
C HIS A 35 -8.92 -7.36 -7.27
N PHE A 36 -8.23 -6.71 -6.34
CA PHE A 36 -8.82 -5.91 -5.26
C PHE A 36 -8.79 -4.41 -5.64
N PRO A 37 -9.93 -3.81 -6.02
CA PRO A 37 -9.95 -2.44 -6.55
C PRO A 37 -9.43 -1.39 -5.56
N ALA A 38 -9.68 -1.59 -4.26
CA ALA A 38 -9.21 -0.68 -3.22
C ALA A 38 -7.67 -0.66 -3.11
N ALA A 39 -7.02 -1.83 -3.24
CA ALA A 39 -5.56 -1.93 -3.26
C ALA A 39 -4.99 -1.24 -4.51
N ALA A 40 -5.54 -1.54 -5.69
CA ALA A 40 -5.13 -0.89 -6.93
C ALA A 40 -5.29 0.64 -6.88
N ALA A 41 -6.40 1.13 -6.33
CA ALA A 41 -6.65 2.57 -6.16
C ALA A 41 -5.66 3.23 -5.18
N ALA A 42 -5.31 2.56 -4.07
CA ALA A 42 -4.34 3.08 -3.11
C ALA A 42 -2.93 3.19 -3.72
N LEU A 43 -2.47 2.15 -4.42
CA LEU A 43 -1.18 2.17 -5.12
C LEU A 43 -1.15 3.21 -6.24
N ALA A 44 -2.27 3.39 -6.96
CA ALA A 44 -2.39 4.42 -7.99
C ALA A 44 -2.26 5.84 -7.39
N ARG A 45 -2.89 6.12 -6.23
CA ARG A 45 -2.74 7.39 -5.52
C ARG A 45 -1.32 7.60 -5.01
N ALA A 46 -0.68 6.57 -4.44
CA ALA A 46 0.72 6.65 -4.02
C ALA A 46 1.64 7.04 -5.18
N ARG A 47 1.46 6.42 -6.36
CA ARG A 47 2.21 6.78 -7.58
C ARG A 47 1.92 8.21 -8.05
N ALA A 48 0.66 8.66 -8.01
CA ALA A 48 0.29 10.03 -8.34
C ALA A 48 0.94 11.07 -7.40
N SER A 49 1.20 10.67 -6.15
CA SER A 49 1.94 11.44 -5.17
C SER A 49 3.47 11.28 -5.27
N ASN A 50 3.97 10.82 -6.42
CA ASN A 50 5.41 10.59 -6.71
C ASN A 50 6.10 9.58 -5.78
N VAL A 51 5.36 8.65 -5.16
CA VAL A 51 5.94 7.54 -4.43
C VAL A 51 6.20 6.38 -5.40
N PRO A 52 7.45 5.92 -5.58
CA PRO A 52 7.75 4.72 -6.35
C PRO A 52 7.03 3.50 -5.76
N VAL A 53 6.37 2.71 -6.61
CA VAL A 53 5.73 1.45 -6.22
C VAL A 53 6.36 0.32 -7.03
N VAL A 54 6.89 -0.68 -6.33
CA VAL A 54 7.45 -1.89 -6.94
C VAL A 54 6.64 -3.09 -6.44
N LEU A 55 6.08 -3.86 -7.36
CA LEU A 55 5.43 -5.12 -7.03
C LEU A 55 6.50 -6.21 -6.90
N ILE A 56 6.51 -6.92 -5.78
CA ILE A 56 7.40 -8.04 -5.49
C ILE A 56 6.50 -9.26 -5.23
N THR A 57 6.76 -10.39 -5.88
CA THR A 57 5.92 -11.58 -5.80
C THR A 57 6.74 -12.85 -5.68
#